data_AF-A0A1N7MWY7-F1
#
_entry.id   AF-A0A1N7MWY7-F1
#
_cell.length_a   1.000
_cell.length_b   1.000
_cell.length_c   1.000
_cell.angle_alpha   90.00
_cell.angle_beta   90.00
_cell.angle_gamma   90.00
#
_symmetry.space_group_name_H-M   'P 1'
#
loop_
_entity.id
_entity.type
_entity.pdbx_description
1 polymer ?
#
loop_
_entity_poly.entity_id
_entity_poly.type
_entity_poly.pdbx_seq_one_letter_code
_entity_poly.pdbx_strand_id
1 'polypeptide(L)'
;MNGSVYRLARRYEAICWKWQSLALREYRAALRVRDEAAERLKDAQDQWAHAMSSAAALRDGADWALVEGFVRYLERLEAQWTDEWEASAAEAERKREELHARYLETETWKALRARLDEAKQSLAARAWQNELDEHAVMREARRSWKPDDLR
;
A
#
# COMPACT_ATOMS: atom_id res chain seq x y z
N MET A 1 7.40 -33.28 1.87
CA MET A 1 7.83 -32.18 0.96
C MET A 1 7.26 -30.79 1.30
N ASN A 2 6.25 -30.64 2.19
CA ASN A 2 5.51 -29.37 2.38
C ASN A 2 6.12 -28.35 3.37
N GLY A 3 7.12 -28.72 4.16
CA GLY A 3 7.70 -27.84 5.20
C GLY A 3 8.63 -26.73 4.68
N SER A 4 9.18 -26.87 3.47
CA SER A 4 10.00 -25.82 2.82
C SER A 4 9.11 -24.71 2.26
N VAL A 5 8.02 -25.07 1.59
CA VAL A 5 7.04 -24.15 0.99
C VAL A 5 6.35 -23.30 2.08
N TYR A 6 5.93 -23.91 3.18
CA TYR A 6 5.32 -23.19 4.31
C TYR A 6 6.26 -22.15 4.94
N ARG A 7 7.53 -22.52 5.15
CA ARG A 7 8.55 -21.60 5.67
C ARG A 7 8.82 -20.45 4.71
N LEU A 8 8.85 -20.72 3.41
CA LEU A 8 9.03 -19.71 2.38
C LEU A 8 7.86 -18.73 2.33
N ALA A 9 6.62 -19.22 2.33
CA ALA A 9 5.41 -18.38 2.35
C ALA A 9 5.38 -17.44 3.57
N ARG A 10 5.70 -17.97 4.77
CA ARG A 10 5.76 -17.15 5.99
C ARG A 10 6.86 -16.09 5.95
N ARG A 11 8.03 -16.39 5.39
CA ARG A 11 9.10 -15.40 5.21
C ARG A 11 8.69 -14.33 4.22
N TYR A 12 8.05 -14.71 3.12
CA TYR A 12 7.65 -13.80 2.06
C TYR A 12 6.55 -12.84 2.54
N GLU A 13 5.55 -13.32 3.28
CA GLU A 13 4.53 -12.45 3.91
C GLU A 13 5.15 -11.38 4.81
N ALA A 14 6.17 -11.74 5.60
CA ALA A 14 6.90 -10.78 6.43
C ALA A 14 7.66 -9.73 5.59
N ILE A 15 8.17 -10.12 4.41
CA ILE A 15 8.82 -9.21 3.46
C ILE A 15 7.77 -8.27 2.84
N CYS A 16 6.63 -8.79 2.39
CA CYS A 16 5.54 -7.98 1.83
C CYS A 16 5.06 -6.92 2.83
N TRP A 17 4.87 -7.29 4.10
CA TRP A 17 4.45 -6.35 5.13
C TRP A 17 5.45 -5.20 5.33
N LYS A 18 6.76 -5.49 5.27
CA LYS A 18 7.81 -4.47 5.33
C LYS A 18 7.78 -3.56 4.12
N TRP A 19 7.63 -4.10 2.91
CA TRP A 19 7.53 -3.32 1.68
C TRP A 19 6.29 -2.44 1.65
N GLN A 20 5.13 -2.96 2.09
CA GLN A 20 3.91 -2.18 2.22
C GLN A 20 4.09 -1.01 3.21
N SER A 21 4.74 -1.27 4.35
CA SER A 21 5.02 -0.24 5.36
C SER A 21 5.97 0.85 4.82
N LEU A 22 6.99 0.46 4.05
CA LEU A 22 7.90 1.38 3.38
C LEU A 22 7.16 2.22 2.33
N ALA A 23 6.37 1.59 1.46
CA ALA A 23 5.59 2.27 0.43
C ALA A 23 4.59 3.27 1.05
N LEU A 24 3.95 2.91 2.18
CA LEU A 24 3.06 3.82 2.90
C LEU A 24 3.80 5.04 3.44
N ARG A 25 5.02 4.86 3.95
CA ARG A 25 5.85 5.97 4.43
C ARG A 25 6.26 6.90 3.29
N GLU A 26 6.67 6.34 2.16
CA GLU A 26 7.03 7.11 0.96
C GLU A 26 5.83 7.87 0.40
N TYR A 27 4.67 7.23 0.30
CA TYR A 27 3.43 7.90 -0.11
C TYR A 27 3.07 9.07 0.82
N ARG A 28 3.15 8.88 2.13
CA ARG A 28 2.92 9.98 3.10
C ARG A 28 3.92 11.10 2.96
N ALA A 29 5.18 10.80 2.66
CA ALA A 29 6.19 11.82 2.41
C ALA A 29 5.88 12.61 1.13
N ALA A 30 5.50 11.93 0.05
CA ALA A 30 5.10 12.57 -1.20
C ALA A 30 3.87 13.47 -1.04
N LEU A 31 2.87 13.03 -0.26
CA LEU A 31 1.71 13.87 0.07
C LEU A 31 2.10 15.16 0.79
N ARG A 32 3.03 15.09 1.76
CA ARG A 32 3.50 16.30 2.46
C ARG A 32 4.17 17.27 1.51
N VAL A 33 5.03 16.79 0.62
CA VAL A 33 5.70 17.64 -0.38
C VAL A 33 4.66 18.29 -1.31
N ARG A 34 3.65 17.54 -1.74
CA ARG A 34 2.55 18.07 -2.56
C ARG A 34 1.75 19.13 -1.83
N ASP A 35 1.40 18.88 -0.57
CA ASP A 35 0.62 19.82 0.23
C ASP A 35 1.43 21.10 0.52
N GLU A 36 2.73 20.99 0.80
CA GLU A 36 3.63 22.14 0.91
C GLU A 36 3.73 22.95 -0.39
N ALA A 37 3.83 22.27 -1.55
CA ALA A 37 3.83 22.94 -2.85
C ALA A 37 2.49 23.66 -3.13
N ALA A 38 1.37 23.06 -2.74
CA ALA A 38 0.04 23.65 -2.87
C ALA A 38 -0.11 24.92 -2.03
N GLU A 39 0.40 24.93 -0.80
CA GLU A 39 0.39 26.13 0.04
C GLU A 39 1.27 27.24 -0.54
N ARG A 40 2.47 26.93 -1.06
CA ARG A 40 3.34 27.93 -1.73
C ARG A 40 2.67 28.53 -2.97
N LEU A 41 2.00 27.71 -3.77
CA LEU A 41 1.25 28.16 -4.94
C LEU A 41 0.09 29.08 -4.52
N LYS A 42 -0.66 28.71 -3.50
CA LYS A 42 -1.76 29.52 -2.96
C LYS A 42 -1.25 30.88 -2.44
N ASP A 43 -0.16 30.89 -1.68
CA ASP A 43 0.45 32.13 -1.18
C ASP A 43 0.89 33.04 -2.34
N ALA A 44 1.43 32.48 -3.42
CA ALA A 44 1.81 33.23 -4.62
C ALA A 44 0.58 33.82 -5.33
N GLN A 45 -0.51 33.06 -5.43
CA GLN A 45 -1.77 33.52 -6.03
C GLN A 45 -2.42 34.64 -5.21
N ASP A 46 -2.40 34.53 -3.87
CA ASP A 46 -2.92 35.56 -2.98
C ASP A 46 -2.09 36.86 -3.10
N GLN A 47 -0.76 36.75 -3.19
CA GLN A 47 0.13 37.89 -3.43
C GLN A 47 -0.14 38.54 -4.79
N TRP A 48 -0.34 37.74 -5.84
CA TRP A 48 -0.67 38.23 -7.18
C TRP A 48 -2.02 38.96 -7.19
N ALA A 49 -3.05 38.38 -6.59
CA ALA A 49 -4.37 39.01 -6.47
C ALA A 49 -4.30 40.35 -5.71
N HIS A 50 -3.53 40.38 -4.62
CA HIS A 50 -3.31 41.61 -3.86
C HIS A 50 -2.58 42.66 -4.69
N ALA A 51 -1.48 42.29 -5.34
CA ALA A 51 -0.69 43.18 -6.20
C ALA A 51 -1.54 43.78 -7.34
N MET A 52 -2.38 42.96 -7.99
CA MET A 52 -3.30 43.41 -9.05
C MET A 52 -4.37 44.37 -8.53
N SER A 53 -4.90 44.13 -7.33
CA SER A 53 -5.87 45.04 -6.70
C SER A 53 -5.25 46.41 -6.37
N SER A 54 -4.00 46.43 -5.89
CA SER A 54 -3.26 47.65 -5.57
C SER A 54 -2.77 48.38 -6.81
N ALA A 55 -2.39 47.64 -7.86
CA ALA A 55 -1.94 48.17 -9.14
C ALA A 55 -3.01 49.04 -9.82
N ALA A 56 -4.28 48.63 -9.74
CA ALA A 56 -5.39 49.41 -10.30
C ALA A 56 -5.49 50.84 -9.75
N ALA A 57 -5.04 51.06 -8.50
CA ALA A 57 -5.02 52.38 -7.87
C ALA A 57 -3.80 53.25 -8.28
N LEU A 58 -2.77 52.64 -8.86
CA LEU A 58 -1.48 53.29 -9.20
C LEU A 58 -1.26 53.47 -10.71
N ARG A 59 -2.25 53.11 -11.53
CA ARG A 59 -2.15 53.03 -13.00
C ARG A 59 -1.71 54.34 -13.67
N ASP A 60 -2.05 55.48 -13.08
CA ASP A 60 -1.72 56.81 -13.62
C ASP A 60 -0.47 57.44 -12.97
N GLY A 61 0.23 56.70 -12.11
CA GLY A 61 1.42 57.16 -11.39
C GLY A 61 2.73 56.91 -12.15
N ALA A 62 3.77 57.68 -11.80
CA ALA A 62 5.13 57.51 -12.33
C ALA A 62 5.74 56.11 -12.02
N ASP A 63 5.18 55.41 -11.02
CA ASP A 63 5.67 54.12 -10.54
C ASP A 63 5.06 52.91 -11.27
N TRP A 64 4.24 53.12 -12.32
CA TRP A 64 3.57 52.03 -13.04
C TRP A 64 4.55 50.97 -13.59
N ALA A 65 5.73 51.37 -14.07
CA ALA A 65 6.75 50.43 -14.56
C ALA A 65 7.27 49.49 -13.45
N LEU A 66 7.34 49.96 -12.20
CA LEU A 66 7.73 49.13 -11.05
C LEU A 66 6.64 48.10 -10.75
N VAL A 67 5.37 48.52 -10.79
CA VAL A 67 4.21 47.65 -10.59
C VAL A 67 4.14 46.56 -11.67
N GLU A 68 4.33 46.93 -12.94
CA GLU A 68 4.36 45.98 -14.05
C GLU A 68 5.50 44.96 -13.89
N GLY A 69 6.70 45.41 -13.48
CA GLY A 69 7.82 44.53 -13.19
C GLY A 69 7.53 43.53 -12.05
N PHE A 70 6.85 43.99 -11.00
CA PHE A 70 6.47 43.14 -9.87
C PHE A 70 5.39 42.11 -10.26
N VAL A 71 4.37 42.50 -11.04
CA VAL A 71 3.37 41.55 -11.56
C VAL A 71 4.02 40.46 -12.41
N ARG A 72 4.92 40.82 -13.34
CA ARG A 72 5.66 39.83 -14.15
C ARG A 72 6.53 38.88 -13.31
N TYR A 73 7.08 39.37 -12.20
CA TYR A 73 7.80 38.52 -11.25
C TYR A 73 6.84 37.52 -10.59
N LEU A 74 5.68 37.96 -10.13
CA LEU A 74 4.67 37.10 -9.51
C LEU A 74 4.10 36.07 -10.50
N GLU A 75 3.87 36.43 -11.77
CA GLU A 75 3.45 35.48 -12.82
C GLU A 75 4.49 34.38 -13.04
N ARG A 76 5.79 34.73 -13.06
CA ARG A 76 6.86 33.74 -13.17
C ARG A 76 6.92 32.84 -11.94
N LEU A 77 6.71 33.41 -10.75
CA LEU A 77 6.72 32.69 -9.49
C LEU A 77 5.54 31.72 -9.41
N GLU A 78 4.34 32.14 -9.81
CA GLU A 78 3.16 31.29 -9.92
C GLU A 78 3.43 30.11 -10.85
N ALA A 79 3.92 30.37 -12.07
CA ALA A 79 4.24 29.32 -13.04
C ALA A 79 5.23 28.29 -12.46
N GLN A 80 6.29 28.75 -11.78
CA GLN A 80 7.24 27.86 -11.13
C GLN A 80 6.57 26.99 -10.06
N TRP A 81 5.76 27.57 -9.17
CA TRP A 81 5.08 26.80 -8.13
C TRP A 81 4.01 25.87 -8.69
N THR A 82 3.36 26.24 -9.80
CA THR A 82 2.45 25.34 -10.53
C THR A 82 3.20 24.12 -11.04
N ASP A 83 4.33 24.31 -11.73
CA ASP A 83 5.16 23.20 -12.22
C ASP A 83 5.63 22.28 -11.08
N GLU A 84 6.07 22.87 -9.96
CA GLU A 84 6.47 22.12 -8.77
C GLU A 84 5.31 21.35 -8.14
N TRP A 85 4.13 21.97 -8.05
CA TRP A 85 2.92 21.32 -7.56
C TRP A 85 2.51 20.16 -8.46
N GLU A 86 2.48 20.34 -9.78
CA GLU A 86 2.13 19.30 -10.74
C GLU A 86 3.11 18.12 -10.66
N ALA A 87 4.41 18.39 -10.61
CA ALA A 87 5.44 17.36 -10.45
C ALA A 87 5.27 16.59 -9.13
N SER A 88 4.99 17.28 -8.03
CA SER A 88 4.76 16.66 -6.72
C SER A 88 3.46 15.87 -6.66
N ALA A 89 2.40 16.32 -7.36
CA ALA A 89 1.14 15.61 -7.48
C ALA A 89 1.29 14.32 -8.29
N ALA A 90 2.02 14.38 -9.41
CA ALA A 90 2.37 13.20 -10.21
C ALA A 90 3.19 12.18 -9.41
N GLU A 91 4.16 12.64 -8.61
CA GLU A 91 4.94 11.78 -7.71
C GLU A 91 4.05 11.11 -6.66
N ALA A 92 3.17 11.87 -6.01
CA ALA A 92 2.25 11.34 -5.00
C ALA A 92 1.32 10.28 -5.61
N GLU A 93 0.85 10.49 -6.84
CA GLU A 93 0.02 9.53 -7.56
C GLU A 93 0.79 8.25 -7.91
N ARG A 94 2.02 8.37 -8.42
CA ARG A 94 2.90 7.21 -8.63
C ARG A 94 3.11 6.41 -7.35
N LYS A 95 3.35 7.10 -6.22
CA LYS A 95 3.50 6.44 -4.91
C LYS A 95 2.21 5.81 -4.40
N ARG A 96 1.04 6.35 -4.75
CA ARG A 96 -0.27 5.75 -4.47
C ARG A 96 -0.43 4.43 -5.21
N GLU A 97 -0.08 4.40 -6.49
CA GLU A 97 -0.11 3.19 -7.32
C GLU A 97 0.87 2.12 -6.82
N GLU A 98 2.10 2.52 -6.49
CA GLU A 98 3.10 1.62 -5.88
C GLU A 98 2.56 1.00 -4.58
N LEU A 99 1.98 1.81 -3.69
CA LEU A 99 1.37 1.34 -2.45
C LEU A 99 0.22 0.37 -2.72
N HIS A 100 -0.64 0.66 -3.69
CA HIS A 100 -1.73 -0.22 -4.09
C HIS A 100 -1.22 -1.56 -4.59
N ALA A 101 -0.19 -1.57 -5.45
CA ALA A 101 0.44 -2.80 -5.92
C ALA A 101 1.02 -3.64 -4.76
N ARG A 102 1.67 -3.00 -3.78
CA ARG A 102 2.18 -3.69 -2.58
C ARG A 102 1.07 -4.25 -1.70
N TYR A 103 -0.07 -3.57 -1.62
CA TYR A 103 -1.24 -4.08 -0.93
C TYR A 103 -1.78 -5.34 -1.60
N LEU A 104 -1.98 -5.31 -2.92
CA LEU A 104 -2.44 -6.48 -3.69
C LEU A 104 -1.48 -7.68 -3.58
N GLU A 105 -0.18 -7.41 -3.64
CA GLU A 105 0.85 -8.44 -3.44
C GLU A 105 0.70 -9.08 -2.05
N THR A 106 0.59 -8.26 -1.00
CA THR A 106 0.42 -8.73 0.39
C THR A 106 -0.84 -9.58 0.55
N GLU A 107 -1.97 -9.15 0.00
CA GLU A 107 -3.24 -9.90 0.08
C GLU A 107 -3.16 -11.24 -0.67
N THR A 108 -2.48 -11.27 -1.82
CA THR A 108 -2.24 -12.51 -2.57
C THR A 108 -1.46 -13.52 -1.73
N TRP A 109 -0.39 -13.08 -1.05
CA TRP A 109 0.44 -13.96 -0.23
C TRP A 109 -0.26 -14.41 1.06
N LYS A 110 -1.07 -13.56 1.67
CA LYS A 110 -1.94 -13.96 2.79
C LYS A 110 -2.91 -15.07 2.37
N ALA A 111 -3.57 -14.92 1.21
CA ALA A 111 -4.49 -15.92 0.69
C ALA A 111 -3.79 -17.26 0.39
N LEU A 112 -2.60 -17.22 -0.21
CA LEU A 112 -1.79 -18.42 -0.45
C LEU A 112 -1.42 -19.13 0.85
N ARG A 113 -1.02 -18.36 1.88
CA ARG A 113 -0.71 -18.93 3.19
C ARG A 113 -1.94 -19.57 3.84
N ALA A 114 -3.09 -18.92 3.79
CA ALA A 114 -4.33 -19.47 4.34
C ALA A 114 -4.68 -20.83 3.70
N ARG A 115 -4.53 -20.96 2.37
CA ARG A 115 -4.73 -22.23 1.66
C ARG A 115 -3.73 -23.31 2.08
N LEU A 116 -2.46 -22.95 2.33
CA LEU A 116 -1.46 -23.89 2.83
C LEU A 116 -1.78 -24.36 4.26
N ASP A 117 -2.27 -23.46 5.11
CA ASP A 117 -2.69 -23.77 6.47
C ASP A 117 -3.90 -24.72 6.47
N GLU A 118 -4.90 -24.45 5.63
CA GLU A 118 -6.07 -25.33 5.44
C GLU A 118 -5.66 -26.72 4.92
N ALA A 119 -4.79 -26.79 3.90
CA ALA A 119 -4.30 -28.06 3.38
C ALA A 119 -3.56 -28.87 4.46
N LYS A 120 -2.78 -28.22 5.32
CA LYS A 120 -2.08 -28.86 6.44
C LYS A 120 -3.06 -29.39 7.49
N GLN A 121 -4.09 -28.62 7.83
CA GLN A 121 -5.14 -29.04 8.76
C GLN A 121 -5.94 -30.22 8.20
N SER A 122 -6.29 -30.20 6.92
CA SER A 122 -6.99 -31.29 6.25
C SER A 122 -6.19 -32.60 6.27
N LEU A 123 -4.88 -32.54 5.99
CA LEU A 123 -4.01 -33.70 6.06
C LEU A 123 -3.92 -34.27 7.48
N ALA A 124 -3.82 -33.41 8.50
CA ALA A 124 -3.80 -33.84 9.89
C ALA A 124 -5.13 -34.49 10.31
N ALA A 125 -6.27 -33.92 9.89
CA ALA A 125 -7.59 -34.47 10.17
C ALA A 125 -7.79 -35.84 9.50
N ARG A 126 -7.34 -36.02 8.26
CA ARG A 126 -7.38 -37.31 7.56
C ARG A 126 -6.50 -38.36 8.24
N ALA A 127 -5.29 -38.00 8.65
CA ALA A 127 -4.42 -38.91 9.38
C ALA A 127 -5.05 -39.38 10.70
N TRP A 128 -5.63 -38.44 11.46
CA TRP A 128 -6.36 -38.76 12.69
C TRP A 128 -7.58 -39.65 12.45
N GLN A 129 -8.36 -39.38 11.39
CA GLN A 129 -9.50 -40.23 11.04
C GLN A 129 -9.06 -41.65 10.68
N ASN A 130 -8.00 -41.79 9.89
CA ASN A 130 -7.45 -43.11 9.54
C ASN A 130 -7.01 -43.89 10.79
N GLU A 131 -6.35 -43.23 11.75
CA GLU A 131 -5.97 -43.86 13.03
C GLU A 131 -7.20 -44.36 13.80
N LEU A 132 -8.27 -43.54 13.86
CA LEU A 132 -9.53 -43.94 14.50
C LEU A 132 -10.20 -45.12 13.79
N ASP A 133 -10.21 -45.12 12.46
CA ASP A 133 -10.79 -46.18 11.63
C ASP A 133 -10.00 -47.49 11.80
N GLU A 134 -8.67 -47.45 11.79
CA GLU A 134 -7.80 -48.59 12.09
C GLU A 134 -8.08 -49.15 13.50
N HIS A 135 -8.20 -48.29 14.50
CA HIS A 135 -8.57 -48.70 15.86
C HIS A 135 -9.98 -49.28 15.98
N ALA A 136 -10.92 -48.86 15.13
CA ALA A 136 -12.26 -49.44 15.06
C ALA A 136 -12.21 -50.84 14.44
N VAL A 137 -11.54 -50.99 13.29
CA VAL A 137 -11.33 -52.29 12.62
C VAL A 137 -10.65 -53.29 13.55
N MET A 138 -9.59 -52.89 14.26
CA MET A 138 -8.89 -53.77 15.21
C MET A 138 -9.77 -54.19 16.39
N ARG A 139 -10.66 -53.31 16.86
CA ARG A 139 -11.63 -53.65 17.92
C ARG A 139 -12.71 -54.61 17.43
N GLU A 140 -13.22 -54.42 16.23
CA GLU A 140 -14.19 -55.34 15.62
C GLU A 140 -13.57 -56.70 15.32
N ALA A 141 -12.37 -56.75 14.72
CA ALA A 141 -11.61 -57.97 14.48
C ALA A 141 -11.39 -58.77 15.78
N ARG A 142 -11.10 -58.09 16.89
CA ARG A 142 -10.95 -58.71 18.21
C ARG A 142 -12.27 -59.26 18.77
N ARG A 143 -13.41 -58.67 18.43
CA ARG A 143 -14.75 -59.13 18.86
C ARG A 143 -15.28 -60.26 17.98
N SER A 144 -14.93 -60.28 16.70
CA SER A 144 -15.31 -61.33 15.76
C SER A 144 -14.44 -62.59 15.88
N TRP A 145 -13.28 -62.49 16.53
CA TRP A 145 -12.39 -63.63 16.77
C TRP A 145 -13.03 -64.63 17.73
N LYS A 146 -13.39 -65.81 17.23
CA LYS A 146 -13.84 -66.95 18.04
C LYS A 146 -12.67 -67.92 18.24
N PRO A 147 -12.43 -68.42 19.46
CA PRO A 147 -11.34 -69.37 19.74
C PRO A 147 -11.43 -70.69 18.95
N ASP A 148 -12.60 -71.02 18.40
CA ASP A 148 -12.86 -72.27 17.68
C ASP A 148 -12.31 -72.29 16.23
N ASP A 149 -11.87 -71.15 15.68
CA ASP A 149 -11.34 -71.04 14.32
C ASP A 149 -9.86 -71.50 14.18
N LEU A 150 -9.26 -72.03 15.26
CA LEU A 150 -7.86 -72.51 15.32
C LEU A 150 -7.71 -74.04 15.22
N ARG A 151 -8.73 -74.78 14.79
CA ARG A 151 -8.65 -76.23 14.57
C ARG A 151 -8.32 -76.60 13.13
#